data_AF-V7PR84-F1
#
_entry.id   AF-V7PR84-F1
#
_cell.length_a   1.000
_cell.length_b   1.000
_cell.length_c   1.000
_cell.angle_alpha   90.00
_cell.angle_beta   90.00
_cell.angle_gamma   90.00
#
_symmetry.space_group_name_H-M   'P 1'
#
loop_
_entity.id
_entity.type
_entity.pdbx_description
1 polymer ?
#
loop_
_entity_poly.entity_id
_entity_poly.type
_entity_poly.pdbx_seq_one_letter_code
_entity_poly.pdbx_strand_id
1 'polypeptide(L)'
;MPFFTFFLILFYVTCMGKQECMKEGSNFKSSIKLNYLIFKGISLSNSRLIHTKLTKTNDSMYETWGVIPMWNAKPFSLMKLPFNPQEMKPFLSEESIKYHYSKHHVAYIKNLNDFATKHPELKNMSLEGIK
;
A
#
# COMPACT_ATOMS: atom_id res chain seq x y z
N MET A 1 -27.86 36.35 -0.63
CA MET A 1 -26.74 35.43 -0.37
C MET A 1 -25.83 35.25 -1.60
N PRO A 2 -25.17 36.30 -2.17
CA PRO A 2 -24.19 36.13 -3.26
C PRO A 2 -22.72 36.19 -2.81
N PHE A 3 -22.44 36.46 -1.53
CA PHE A 3 -21.06 36.65 -1.04
C PHE A 3 -20.27 35.34 -0.87
N PHE A 4 -20.94 34.20 -0.70
CA PHE A 4 -20.27 32.92 -0.42
C PHE A 4 -19.72 32.23 -1.68
N THR A 5 -20.33 32.47 -2.84
CA THR A 5 -19.90 31.91 -4.11
C THR A 5 -18.66 32.62 -4.67
N PHE A 6 -18.51 33.93 -4.42
CA PHE A 6 -17.34 34.69 -4.85
C PHE A 6 -16.07 34.26 -4.11
N PHE A 7 -16.18 33.91 -2.83
CA PHE A 7 -15.06 33.42 -2.01
C PHE A 7 -14.57 32.04 -2.47
N LEU A 8 -15.48 31.15 -2.86
CA LEU A 8 -15.13 29.83 -3.40
C LEU A 8 -14.43 29.92 -4.77
N ILE A 9 -14.82 30.88 -5.62
CA ILE A 9 -14.18 31.10 -6.93
C ILE A 9 -12.77 31.69 -6.76
N LEU A 10 -12.58 32.64 -5.84
CA LEU A 10 -11.25 33.21 -5.58
C LEU A 10 -10.28 32.17 -4.99
N PHE A 11 -10.78 31.28 -4.11
CA PHE A 11 -10.00 30.16 -3.59
C PHE A 11 -9.60 29.16 -4.69
N TYR A 12 -10.52 28.86 -5.62
CA TYR A 12 -10.27 27.95 -6.73
C TYR A 12 -9.20 28.45 -7.71
N VAL A 13 -9.17 29.76 -7.98
CA VAL A 13 -8.17 30.38 -8.89
C VAL A 13 -6.77 30.42 -8.26
N THR A 14 -6.67 30.52 -6.93
CA THR A 14 -5.36 30.56 -6.24
C THR A 14 -4.72 29.17 -6.14
N CYS A 15 -5.53 28.10 -6.12
CA CYS A 15 -5.04 26.72 -6.02
C CYS A 15 -4.47 26.13 -7.34
N MET A 16 -4.76 26.73 -8.49
CA MET A 16 -4.29 26.21 -9.79
C MET A 16 -2.96 26.83 -10.28
N GLY A 17 -2.36 27.74 -9.51
CA GLY A 17 -1.19 28.55 -9.94
C GLY A 17 0.19 28.06 -9.49
N LYS A 18 0.33 26.87 -8.89
CA LYS A 18 1.62 26.40 -8.33
C LYS A 18 2.08 25.07 -8.95
N GLN A 19 2.27 25.09 -10.27
CA GLN A 19 3.15 24.14 -10.96
C GLN A 19 4.49 24.84 -11.21
N GLU A 20 5.32 24.89 -10.16
CA GLU A 20 6.72 25.24 -10.33
C GLU A 20 7.48 24.02 -10.85
N CYS A 21 7.81 24.12 -12.13
CA CYS A 21 8.72 23.29 -12.90
C CYS A 21 10.08 23.15 -12.18
N MET A 22 10.36 21.97 -11.64
CA MET A 22 11.69 21.66 -11.12
C MET A 22 12.60 21.20 -12.27
N LYS A 23 13.62 22.02 -12.48
CA LYS A 23 14.69 21.85 -13.45
C LYS A 23 15.60 20.67 -13.11
N GLU A 24 16.08 20.09 -14.19
CA GLU A 24 17.06 19.02 -14.36
C GLU A 24 18.37 19.22 -13.57
N GLY A 25 18.95 18.12 -13.08
CA GLY A 25 20.20 18.10 -12.32
C GLY A 25 20.89 16.74 -12.32
N SER A 26 21.42 16.36 -13.48
CA SER A 26 22.46 15.37 -13.79
C SER A 26 23.14 14.56 -12.66
N ASN A 27 23.13 13.23 -12.75
CA ASN A 27 24.36 12.42 -12.89
C ASN A 27 24.02 10.95 -13.21
N PHE A 28 23.96 10.62 -14.50
CA PHE A 28 23.96 9.23 -14.98
C PHE A 28 25.42 8.79 -15.13
N LYS A 29 25.95 8.05 -14.15
CA LYS A 29 27.19 7.29 -14.34
C LYS A 29 26.86 5.80 -14.52
N SER A 30 26.86 5.45 -15.80
CA SER A 30 26.90 4.10 -16.36
C SER A 30 27.93 3.19 -15.67
N SER A 31 27.53 1.95 -15.39
CA SER A 31 28.18 0.75 -15.95
C SER A 31 27.54 -0.52 -15.37
N ILE A 32 26.53 -1.05 -16.05
CA ILE A 32 26.08 -2.42 -15.83
C ILE A 32 27.16 -3.34 -16.40
N LYS A 33 28.08 -3.81 -15.55
CA LYS A 33 28.91 -4.98 -15.84
C LYS A 33 28.18 -6.20 -15.30
N LEU A 34 27.41 -6.85 -16.17
CA LEU A 34 26.82 -8.16 -15.89
C LEU A 34 27.94 -9.21 -15.91
N ASN A 35 28.64 -9.38 -14.80
CA ASN A 35 29.50 -10.53 -14.58
C ASN A 35 28.70 -11.57 -13.80
N TYR A 36 28.23 -12.58 -14.51
CA TYR A 36 27.71 -13.83 -13.99
C TYR A 36 28.80 -14.53 -13.18
N LEU A 37 28.85 -14.28 -11.87
CA LEU A 37 29.75 -14.99 -10.96
C LEU A 37 29.01 -16.20 -10.37
N ILE A 38 29.62 -17.34 -10.67
CA ILE A 38 29.30 -18.70 -10.22
C ILE A 38 29.18 -18.74 -8.70
N PHE A 39 28.03 -19.22 -8.21
CA PHE A 39 27.76 -19.45 -6.80
C PHE A 39 28.65 -20.60 -6.27
N LYS A 40 29.77 -20.25 -5.64
CA LYS A 40 30.51 -21.16 -4.74
C LYS A 40 30.15 -20.80 -3.30
N GLY A 41 29.60 -21.80 -2.62
CA GLY A 41 28.90 -21.69 -1.34
C GLY A 41 29.62 -20.89 -0.27
N ILE A 42 28.90 -19.91 0.26
CA ILE A 42 29.13 -19.36 1.59
C ILE A 42 28.01 -19.95 2.45
N SER A 43 28.39 -20.71 3.49
CA SER A 43 27.49 -21.15 4.55
C SER A 43 26.82 -19.93 5.17
N LEU A 44 25.53 -19.73 4.89
CA LEU A 44 24.77 -18.58 5.34
C LEU A 44 24.18 -18.79 6.74
N SER A 45 25.04 -19.08 7.72
CA SER A 45 24.67 -18.98 9.13
C SER A 45 25.07 -17.61 9.66
N ASN A 46 24.20 -16.59 9.45
CA ASN A 46 24.02 -15.37 10.28
C ASN A 46 23.18 -14.26 9.61
N SER A 47 22.08 -14.59 8.90
CA SER A 47 21.16 -13.59 8.32
C SER A 47 19.96 -13.22 9.22
N ARG A 48 19.95 -13.63 10.50
CA ARG A 48 18.77 -13.55 11.38
C ARG A 48 18.45 -12.15 11.96
N LEU A 49 19.30 -11.15 11.78
CA LEU A 49 19.12 -9.81 12.38
C LEU A 49 18.56 -8.75 11.41
N ILE A 50 18.65 -8.95 10.09
CA ILE A 50 18.14 -7.97 9.12
C ILE A 50 16.62 -8.13 8.93
N HIS A 51 16.11 -9.37 8.98
CA HIS A 51 14.68 -9.64 8.85
C HIS A 51 13.86 -9.03 10.00
N THR A 52 14.37 -9.03 11.23
CA THR A 52 13.60 -8.57 12.40
C THR A 52 13.53 -7.06 12.56
N LYS A 53 14.49 -6.31 11.99
CA LYS A 53 14.47 -4.84 12.03
C LYS A 53 13.56 -4.24 10.96
N LEU A 54 13.53 -4.84 9.76
CA LEU A 54 12.64 -4.42 8.67
C LEU A 54 11.16 -4.75 8.97
N THR A 55 10.88 -5.88 9.63
CA THR A 55 9.51 -6.22 10.04
C THR A 55 8.97 -5.22 11.04
N LYS A 56 9.76 -4.80 12.04
CA LYS A 56 9.34 -3.80 13.04
C LYS A 56 9.05 -2.42 12.46
N THR A 57 9.81 -1.96 11.46
CA THR A 57 9.57 -0.65 10.83
C THR A 57 8.38 -0.68 9.88
N ASN A 58 8.16 -1.79 9.17
CA ASN A 58 7.05 -1.92 8.23
C ASN A 58 5.71 -2.12 8.95
N ASP A 59 5.71 -2.77 10.12
CA ASP A 59 4.50 -2.94 10.92
C ASP A 59 3.93 -1.58 11.41
N SER A 60 4.80 -0.59 11.67
CA SER A 60 4.41 0.78 12.09
C SER A 60 3.48 1.49 11.11
N MET A 61 3.70 1.29 9.81
CA MET A 61 2.92 1.90 8.74
C MET A 61 1.47 1.38 8.74
N TYR A 62 1.31 0.08 8.97
CA TYR A 62 -0.02 -0.56 9.01
C TYR A 62 -0.79 -0.24 10.29
N GLU A 63 -0.09 -0.01 11.41
CA GLU A 63 -0.71 0.55 12.62
C GLU A 63 -1.32 1.92 12.30
N THR A 64 -0.52 2.79 11.66
CA THR A 64 -0.94 4.15 11.26
C THR A 64 -2.13 4.13 10.30
N TRP A 65 -2.25 3.09 9.47
CA TRP A 65 -3.36 2.92 8.55
C TRP A 65 -4.60 2.28 9.18
N GLY A 66 -4.49 1.74 10.40
CA GLY A 66 -5.61 1.15 11.14
C GLY A 66 -6.13 -0.17 10.54
N VAL A 67 -5.29 -0.91 9.81
CA VAL A 67 -5.71 -2.13 9.08
C VAL A 67 -5.41 -3.44 9.82
N ILE A 68 -4.61 -3.39 10.88
CA ILE A 68 -4.13 -4.57 11.63
C ILE A 68 -5.26 -5.51 12.10
N PRO A 69 -6.41 -5.03 12.61
CA PRO A 69 -7.48 -5.92 13.03
C PRO A 69 -8.04 -6.78 11.89
N MET A 70 -7.90 -6.34 10.64
CA MET A 70 -8.46 -7.03 9.47
C MET A 70 -7.61 -8.23 9.03
N TRP A 71 -6.34 -8.31 9.42
CA TRP A 71 -5.46 -9.45 9.09
C TRP A 71 -5.87 -10.74 9.81
N ASN A 72 -6.46 -10.59 10.99
CA ASN A 72 -6.94 -11.71 11.81
C ASN A 72 -8.47 -11.85 11.76
N ALA A 73 -9.13 -11.09 10.87
CA ALA A 73 -10.57 -11.18 10.71
C ALA A 73 -10.99 -12.57 10.22
N LYS A 74 -12.20 -12.98 10.60
CA LYS A 74 -12.83 -14.24 10.21
C LYS A 74 -14.28 -13.95 9.81
N PRO A 75 -14.88 -14.71 8.88
CA PRO A 75 -14.28 -15.83 8.14
C PRO A 75 -13.21 -15.42 7.11
N PHE A 76 -13.31 -14.21 6.55
CA PHE A 76 -12.35 -13.70 5.55
C PHE A 76 -11.43 -12.64 6.17
N SER A 77 -10.16 -12.65 5.76
CA SER A 77 -9.13 -11.74 6.24
C SER A 77 -8.54 -10.88 5.13
N LEU A 78 -8.00 -9.73 5.52
CA LEU A 78 -7.25 -8.84 4.63
C LEU A 78 -5.84 -9.41 4.44
N MET A 79 -5.43 -9.63 3.20
CA MET A 79 -4.08 -10.09 2.86
C MET A 79 -3.07 -8.93 3.00
N LYS A 80 -1.89 -9.20 3.59
CA LYS A 80 -0.79 -8.22 3.64
C LYS A 80 -0.31 -7.85 2.24
N LEU A 81 0.12 -6.60 2.04
CA LEU A 81 0.73 -6.20 0.78
C LEU A 81 2.04 -6.98 0.56
N PRO A 82 2.26 -7.57 -0.63
CA PRO A 82 3.45 -8.35 -0.93
C PRO A 82 4.65 -7.48 -1.35
N PHE A 83 4.51 -6.15 -1.26
CA PHE A 83 5.53 -5.17 -1.63
C PHE A 83 5.47 -3.98 -0.69
N ASN A 84 6.54 -3.19 -0.69
CA ASN A 84 6.61 -1.93 0.01
C ASN A 84 5.92 -0.82 -0.81
N PRO A 85 4.91 -0.11 -0.28
CA PRO A 85 4.17 0.87 -1.08
C PRO A 85 5.02 2.00 -1.67
N GLN A 86 6.12 2.36 -1.01
CA GLN A 86 7.07 3.38 -1.45
C GLN A 86 7.88 2.94 -2.67
N GLU A 87 8.07 1.63 -2.88
CA GLU A 87 8.86 1.06 -3.97
C GLU A 87 8.14 1.05 -5.32
N MET A 88 6.83 1.36 -5.34
CA MET A 88 6.04 1.42 -6.58
C MET A 88 6.21 2.75 -7.34
N LYS A 89 6.97 3.71 -6.79
CA LYS A 89 7.29 4.96 -7.48
C LYS A 89 8.21 4.70 -8.69
N PRO A 90 8.04 5.41 -9.82
CA PRO A 90 7.11 6.52 -10.05
C PRO A 90 5.72 6.10 -10.55
N PHE A 91 5.46 4.80 -10.71
CA PHE A 91 4.24 4.30 -11.36
C PHE A 91 2.99 4.44 -10.51
N LEU A 92 3.11 4.26 -9.20
CA LEU A 92 2.00 4.38 -8.26
C LEU A 92 2.43 5.10 -6.99
N SER A 93 1.60 6.04 -6.52
CA SER A 93 1.88 6.77 -5.29
C SER A 93 1.52 5.93 -4.05
N GLU A 94 2.25 6.17 -2.96
CA GLU A 94 1.96 5.56 -1.67
C GLU A 94 0.55 5.92 -1.19
N GLU A 95 0.08 7.16 -1.41
CA GLU A 95 -1.28 7.55 -1.00
C GLU A 95 -2.35 6.75 -1.75
N SER A 96 -2.12 6.47 -3.04
CA SER A 96 -3.05 5.68 -3.86
C SER A 96 -3.13 4.24 -3.35
N ILE A 97 -1.99 3.62 -3.05
CA ILE A 97 -1.92 2.27 -2.46
C ILE A 97 -2.58 2.25 -1.09
N LYS A 98 -2.27 3.24 -0.24
CA LYS A 98 -2.88 3.41 1.08
C LYS A 98 -4.39 3.49 0.97
N TYR A 99 -4.92 4.32 0.08
CA TYR A 99 -6.35 4.51 -0.05
C TYR A 99 -7.03 3.24 -0.56
N HIS A 100 -6.48 2.63 -1.62
CA HIS A 100 -7.01 1.39 -2.18
C HIS A 100 -7.03 0.25 -1.15
N TYR A 101 -5.91 0.06 -0.45
CA TYR A 101 -5.75 -1.02 0.51
C TYR A 101 -6.53 -0.78 1.81
N SER A 102 -6.34 0.37 2.47
CA SER A 102 -6.93 0.64 3.79
C SER A 102 -8.41 1.05 3.77
N LYS A 103 -8.94 1.51 2.62
CA LYS A 103 -10.35 1.88 2.49
C LYS A 103 -11.12 0.85 1.67
N HIS A 104 -10.80 0.70 0.39
CA HIS A 104 -11.61 -0.15 -0.49
C HIS A 104 -11.51 -1.63 -0.14
N HIS A 105 -10.30 -2.19 -0.04
CA HIS A 105 -10.13 -3.61 0.27
C HIS A 105 -10.68 -3.95 1.66
N VAL A 106 -10.41 -3.10 2.66
CA VAL A 106 -11.01 -3.24 4.01
C VAL A 106 -12.54 -3.23 3.98
N ALA A 107 -13.15 -2.34 3.21
CA ALA A 107 -14.61 -2.26 3.09
C ALA A 107 -15.21 -3.54 2.50
N TYR A 108 -14.58 -4.11 1.47
CA TYR A 108 -15.02 -5.39 0.90
C TYR A 108 -14.98 -6.53 1.92
N ILE A 109 -13.88 -6.66 2.66
CA ILE A 109 -13.76 -7.71 3.70
C ILE A 109 -14.79 -7.52 4.81
N LYS A 110 -15.01 -6.28 5.28
CA LYS A 110 -16.03 -5.99 6.30
C LYS A 110 -17.42 -6.37 5.84
N ASN A 111 -17.83 -5.88 4.68
CA ASN A 111 -19.16 -6.14 4.13
C ASN A 111 -19.38 -7.65 3.87
N LEU A 112 -18.35 -8.34 3.36
CA LEU A 112 -18.42 -9.78 3.13
C LEU A 112 -18.54 -10.55 4.45
N ASN A 113 -17.77 -10.20 5.48
CA ASN A 113 -17.87 -10.83 6.80
C ASN A 113 -19.23 -10.55 7.45
N ASP A 114 -19.75 -9.32 7.33
CA ASP A 114 -21.09 -8.95 7.80
C ASP A 114 -22.17 -9.78 7.09
N PHE A 115 -22.02 -10.01 5.78
CA PHE A 115 -22.90 -10.89 5.02
C PHE A 115 -22.81 -12.34 5.49
N ALA A 116 -21.61 -12.84 5.76
CA ALA A 116 -21.37 -14.19 6.28
C ALA A 116 -21.89 -14.41 7.72
N THR A 117 -22.22 -13.35 8.47
CA THR A 117 -22.98 -13.50 9.73
C THR A 117 -24.40 -13.97 9.50
N LYS A 118 -25.01 -13.56 8.38
CA LYS A 118 -26.38 -13.91 7.97
C LYS A 118 -26.44 -15.22 7.19
N HIS A 119 -25.31 -15.60 6.59
CA HIS A 119 -25.13 -16.77 5.73
C HIS A 119 -23.98 -17.65 6.23
N PRO A 120 -24.19 -18.48 7.28
CA PRO A 120 -23.14 -19.28 7.89
C PRO A 120 -22.46 -20.26 6.94
N GLU A 121 -23.12 -20.68 5.87
CA GLU A 121 -22.59 -21.54 4.80
C GLU A 121 -21.34 -20.96 4.14
N LEU A 122 -21.25 -19.62 4.06
CA LEU A 122 -20.13 -18.93 3.42
C LEU A 122 -18.83 -19.07 4.21
N LYS A 123 -18.89 -19.35 5.52
CA LYS A 123 -17.70 -19.45 6.38
C LYS A 123 -16.75 -20.57 5.96
N ASN A 124 -17.28 -21.60 5.30
CA ASN A 124 -16.51 -22.76 4.83
C ASN A 124 -16.22 -22.72 3.31
N MET A 125 -16.65 -21.66 2.62
CA MET A 125 -16.42 -21.51 1.17
C MET A 125 -15.14 -20.71 0.90
N SER A 126 -14.47 -21.01 -0.20
CA SER A 126 -13.48 -20.09 -0.77
C SER A 126 -14.19 -18.92 -1.44
N LEU A 127 -13.47 -17.80 -1.67
CA LEU A 127 -14.05 -16.62 -2.31
C LEU A 127 -14.61 -16.95 -3.71
N GLU A 128 -13.94 -17.83 -4.45
CA GLU A 128 -14.34 -18.30 -5.79
C GLU A 128 -15.56 -19.22 -5.75
N GLY A 129 -15.84 -19.85 -4.60
CA GLY A 129 -16.99 -20.71 -4.39
C GLY A 129 -18.29 -19.93 -4.14
N ILE A 130 -18.19 -18.65 -3.80
CA ILE A 130 -19.33 -17.75 -3.59
C ILE A 130 -19.85 -17.30 -4.95
N LYS A 131 -21.14 -17.55 -5.23
CA LYS A 131 -21.81 -17.25 -6.51
C LYS A 131 -23.00 -16.34 -6.32
#